data_AF-A0A354ZEE8-F1
#
_entry.id   AF-A0A354ZEE8-F1
#
_cell.length_a   1.000
_cell.length_b   1.000
_cell.length_c   1.000
_cell.angle_alpha   90.00
_cell.angle_beta   90.00
_cell.angle_gamma   90.00
#
_symmetry.space_group_name_H-M   'P 1'
#
loop_
_entity.id
_entity.type
_entity.pdbx_description
1 polymer ?
#
loop_
_entity_poly.entity_id
_entity_poly.type
_entity_poly.pdbx_seq_one_letter_code
_entity_poly.pdbx_strand_id
1 'polypeptide(L)'
;MSSAWNGPLERIDEFRWRIPKHYKQGMRADAVVVTDRQGLEVARDGEALEQLANSACLPGICQPALAMPDIHSGYGFPIGGVGAMRLEDGVITPGGIGFDINCGVRLVKTNLELADAVPKIKSWIDRLYRDVPSGLGARGPIQLGADEVRRVLECGAEWAVRAGYGSRADLECTEERGRMEAADAAAVSARAVERGMPQLGTMGSGNHFLEIQVVEEVLEPDVAKIFGLYADQVVMMIHTGSRGLGHQVCTDYLTTMSAALKKYGISVPDRQLACAPFESPEGQRYFAAMACAANFAWANRQCITHWARQATAREFGSTPESLGMTLLYDVCHNIAKIEEHSVDDRLRKLCVHRKGATRAFPPGHPEVPAAYRDVGQPV
;
A
#
# COMPACT_ATOMS: atom_id res chain seq x y z
N MET A 1 -6.35 19.07 -26.39
CA MET A 1 -4.92 19.41 -26.56
C MET A 1 -4.15 18.22 -26.01
N SER A 2 -3.17 17.71 -26.75
CA SER A 2 -2.39 16.55 -26.30
C SER A 2 -1.84 16.81 -24.90
N SER A 3 -2.18 15.95 -23.95
CA SER A 3 -1.64 15.95 -22.58
C SER A 3 -0.20 15.42 -22.54
N ALA A 4 0.43 15.20 -23.69
CA ALA A 4 1.79 14.68 -23.76
C ALA A 4 2.81 15.64 -23.11
N TRP A 5 3.79 15.04 -22.44
CA TRP A 5 4.86 15.73 -21.75
C TRP A 5 5.75 16.54 -22.70
N ASN A 6 5.90 17.84 -22.42
CA ASN A 6 6.75 18.77 -23.18
C ASN A 6 7.91 19.35 -22.34
N GLY A 7 8.11 18.86 -21.12
CA GLY A 7 9.18 19.32 -20.23
C GLY A 7 10.56 18.67 -20.51
N PRO A 8 11.63 19.17 -19.88
CA PRO A 8 12.96 18.59 -19.96
C PRO A 8 13.00 17.23 -19.27
N LEU A 9 13.70 16.28 -19.91
CA LEU A 9 14.06 14.98 -19.35
C LEU A 9 15.55 14.74 -19.60
N GLU A 10 16.32 14.73 -18.53
CA GLU A 10 17.75 14.53 -18.57
C GLU A 10 18.08 13.11 -18.15
N ARG A 11 18.73 12.35 -19.03
CA ARG A 11 19.14 10.98 -18.71
C ARG A 11 20.25 11.00 -17.65
N ILE A 12 20.02 10.31 -16.53
CA ILE A 12 21.04 10.06 -15.50
C ILE A 12 21.85 8.81 -15.89
N ASP A 13 21.14 7.71 -16.16
CA ASP A 13 21.72 6.44 -16.62
C ASP A 13 20.72 5.64 -17.50
N GLU A 14 20.87 4.32 -17.60
CA GLU A 14 19.98 3.47 -18.39
C GLU A 14 18.52 3.48 -17.96
N PHE A 15 18.25 3.56 -16.65
CA PHE A 15 16.91 3.42 -16.10
C PHE A 15 16.43 4.66 -15.36
N ARG A 16 17.22 5.74 -15.28
CA ARG A 16 16.87 6.93 -14.51
C ARG A 16 16.85 8.19 -15.36
N TRP A 17 15.73 8.91 -15.28
CA TRP A 17 15.47 10.15 -16.03
C TRP A 17 15.09 11.26 -15.06
N ARG A 18 15.78 12.39 -15.14
CA ARG A 18 15.59 13.54 -14.26
C ARG A 18 14.71 14.60 -14.93
N ILE A 19 13.70 15.05 -14.21
CA ILE A 19 13.04 16.34 -14.44
C ILE A 19 13.76 17.35 -13.51
N PRO A 20 14.57 18.25 -14.05
CA PRO A 20 15.36 19.16 -13.23
C PRO A 20 14.47 20.15 -12.47
N LYS A 21 14.85 20.48 -11.24
CA LYS A 21 14.15 21.42 -10.34
C LYS A 21 13.85 22.78 -10.97
N HIS A 22 14.66 23.23 -11.94
CA HIS A 22 14.44 24.51 -12.61
C HIS A 22 13.37 24.46 -13.71
N TYR A 23 12.80 23.29 -14.02
CA TYR A 23 11.77 23.13 -15.04
C TYR A 23 10.55 24.03 -14.79
N LYS A 24 10.04 24.03 -13.55
CA LYS A 24 8.80 24.72 -13.20
C LYS A 24 8.99 25.55 -11.93
N GLN A 25 8.44 26.76 -11.95
CA GLN A 25 8.42 27.62 -10.76
C GLN A 25 7.71 26.91 -9.59
N GLY A 26 8.35 26.91 -8.43
CA GLY A 26 7.82 26.30 -7.22
C GLY A 26 8.39 24.91 -6.92
N MET A 27 9.07 24.25 -7.86
CA MET A 27 9.77 23.00 -7.59
C MET A 27 10.87 23.21 -6.55
N ARG A 28 10.91 22.33 -5.55
CA ARG A 28 11.82 22.37 -4.40
C ARG A 28 12.88 21.27 -4.45
N ALA A 29 12.64 20.23 -5.23
CA ALA A 29 13.55 19.12 -5.49
C ALA A 29 13.59 18.80 -7.00
N ASP A 30 14.65 18.14 -7.45
CA ASP A 30 14.60 17.39 -8.70
C ASP A 30 13.55 16.26 -8.59
N ALA A 31 12.98 15.87 -9.72
CA ALA A 31 12.15 14.68 -9.85
C ALA A 31 12.88 13.62 -10.68
N VAL A 32 12.80 12.35 -10.29
CA VAL A 32 13.46 11.22 -10.96
C VAL A 32 12.44 10.13 -11.27
N VAL A 33 12.36 9.74 -12.53
CA VAL A 33 11.58 8.61 -13.01
C VAL A 33 12.52 7.44 -13.21
N VAL A 34 12.22 6.30 -12.58
CA VAL A 34 12.94 5.04 -12.77
C VAL A 34 12.18 4.24 -13.81
N THR A 35 12.65 4.18 -15.05
CA THR A 35 12.05 3.38 -16.13
C THR A 35 13.03 3.25 -17.31
N ASP A 36 12.85 2.22 -18.14
CA ASP A 36 13.60 2.09 -19.38
C ASP A 36 13.10 3.08 -20.46
N ARG A 37 13.64 3.00 -21.67
CA ARG A 37 13.21 3.89 -22.77
C ARG A 37 11.76 3.67 -23.19
N GLN A 38 11.28 2.43 -23.18
CA GLN A 38 9.93 2.12 -23.64
C GLN A 38 8.90 2.59 -22.61
N GLY A 39 9.13 2.31 -21.33
CA GLY A 39 8.30 2.81 -20.24
C GLY A 39 8.32 4.33 -20.14
N LEU A 40 9.43 5.00 -20.47
CA LEU A 40 9.46 6.45 -20.54
C LEU A 40 8.52 7.01 -21.61
N GLU A 41 8.43 6.39 -22.79
CA GLU A 41 7.51 6.83 -23.84
C GLU A 41 6.04 6.66 -23.42
N VAL A 42 5.73 5.63 -22.63
CA VAL A 42 4.40 5.48 -22.01
C VAL A 42 4.16 6.59 -20.98
N ALA A 43 5.13 6.84 -20.09
CA ALA A 43 5.01 7.88 -19.06
C ALA A 43 4.88 9.30 -19.65
N ARG A 44 5.43 9.53 -20.84
CA ARG A 44 5.29 10.79 -21.60
C ARG A 44 3.88 11.03 -22.10
N ASP A 45 3.08 9.98 -22.25
CA ASP A 45 1.69 10.11 -22.65
C ASP A 45 0.81 10.40 -21.42
N GLY A 46 0.21 11.59 -21.40
CA GLY A 46 -0.62 12.04 -20.28
C GLY A 46 0.12 12.85 -19.21
N GLU A 47 -0.51 12.98 -18.06
CA GLU A 47 -0.14 13.97 -17.03
C GLU A 47 0.83 13.43 -15.97
N ALA A 48 1.24 12.16 -16.05
CA ALA A 48 2.01 11.49 -15.00
C ALA A 48 3.32 12.21 -14.64
N LEU A 49 4.09 12.62 -15.65
CA LEU A 49 5.34 13.37 -15.44
C LEU A 49 5.10 14.79 -14.91
N GLU A 50 4.01 15.44 -15.34
CA GLU A 50 3.62 16.75 -14.81
C GLU A 50 3.15 16.65 -13.35
N GLN A 51 2.44 15.60 -12.99
CA GLN A 51 2.06 15.31 -11.61
C GLN A 51 3.28 15.02 -10.73
N LEU A 52 4.30 14.33 -11.24
CA LEU A 52 5.56 14.16 -10.52
C LEU A 52 6.27 15.50 -10.29
N ALA A 53 6.36 16.34 -11.32
CA ALA A 53 6.93 17.69 -11.21
C ALA A 53 6.12 18.56 -10.22
N ASN A 54 4.79 18.47 -10.24
CA ASN A 54 3.92 19.15 -9.29
C ASN A 54 4.14 18.68 -7.85
N SER A 55 4.34 17.38 -7.65
CA SER A 55 4.63 16.79 -6.34
C SER A 55 5.95 17.31 -5.77
N ALA A 56 6.94 17.56 -6.63
CA ALA A 56 8.21 18.18 -6.27
C ALA A 56 8.10 19.65 -5.80
N CYS A 57 6.93 20.29 -5.91
CA CYS A 57 6.68 21.63 -5.39
C CYS A 57 6.27 21.67 -3.91
N LEU A 58 5.95 20.52 -3.30
CA LEU A 58 5.41 20.46 -1.94
C LEU A 58 6.43 20.94 -0.88
N PRO A 59 6.02 21.75 0.11
CA PRO A 59 6.90 22.18 1.19
C PRO A 59 7.55 21.00 1.92
N GLY A 60 8.81 21.18 2.31
CA GLY A 60 9.60 20.18 3.04
C GLY A 60 9.95 18.90 2.27
N ILE A 61 9.59 18.77 0.99
CA ILE A 61 10.00 17.60 0.19
C ILE A 61 11.53 17.51 0.10
N CYS A 62 12.05 16.30 0.29
CA CYS A 62 13.45 15.95 0.14
C CYS A 62 13.74 15.58 -1.31
N GLN A 63 14.98 15.82 -1.75
CA GLN A 63 15.39 15.46 -3.10
C GLN A 63 15.80 13.98 -3.18
N PRO A 64 15.41 13.27 -4.25
CA PRO A 64 14.43 13.64 -5.28
C PRO A 64 12.99 13.23 -4.94
N ALA A 65 12.01 13.85 -5.61
CA ALA A 65 10.71 13.19 -5.80
C ALA A 65 10.87 12.03 -6.78
N LEU A 66 10.28 10.88 -6.50
CA LEU A 66 10.51 9.65 -7.27
C LEU A 66 9.24 9.15 -7.95
N ALA A 67 9.41 8.53 -9.10
CA ALA A 67 8.38 7.71 -9.72
C ALA A 67 8.96 6.36 -10.18
N MET A 68 8.18 5.31 -9.96
CA MET A 68 8.49 3.92 -10.30
C MET A 68 8.23 3.62 -11.79
N PRO A 69 8.69 2.46 -12.32
CA PRO A 69 8.57 2.14 -13.75
C PRO A 69 7.13 2.07 -14.28
N ASP A 70 6.17 1.83 -13.41
CA ASP A 70 4.73 1.73 -13.68
C ASP A 70 3.98 3.06 -13.52
N ILE A 71 4.71 4.18 -13.52
CA ILE A 71 4.14 5.52 -13.35
C ILE A 71 2.99 5.80 -14.34
N HIS A 72 1.87 6.29 -13.81
CA HIS A 72 0.76 6.79 -14.61
C HIS A 72 -0.06 7.84 -13.85
N SER A 73 -0.94 8.53 -14.58
CA SER A 73 -1.76 9.61 -14.03
C SER A 73 -2.59 9.16 -12.83
N GLY A 74 -2.52 9.91 -11.74
CA GLY A 74 -3.32 9.73 -10.54
C GLY A 74 -4.04 11.02 -10.13
N TYR A 75 -4.44 11.09 -8.85
CA TYR A 75 -4.98 12.30 -8.23
C TYR A 75 -3.88 13.08 -7.48
N GLY A 76 -3.43 14.21 -8.02
CA GLY A 76 -2.36 15.05 -7.46
C GLY A 76 -0.98 14.45 -7.65
N PHE A 77 -0.64 13.40 -6.90
CA PHE A 77 0.53 12.56 -7.16
C PHE A 77 0.21 11.56 -8.28
N PRO A 78 1.21 11.22 -9.12
CA PRO A 78 1.08 10.07 -10.01
C PRO A 78 0.98 8.78 -9.19
N ILE A 79 0.34 7.77 -9.75
CA ILE A 79 0.49 6.39 -9.26
C ILE A 79 1.89 5.93 -9.67
N GLY A 80 2.56 5.15 -8.82
CA GLY A 80 3.99 4.88 -8.87
C GLY A 80 4.84 5.98 -8.20
N GLY A 81 4.21 7.01 -7.61
CA GLY A 81 4.90 8.15 -7.01
C GLY A 81 5.38 7.90 -5.57
N VAL A 82 6.57 8.42 -5.25
CA VAL A 82 7.13 8.47 -3.90
C VAL A 82 7.64 9.88 -3.60
N GLY A 83 7.24 10.43 -2.45
CA GLY A 83 7.74 11.70 -1.94
C GLY A 83 8.05 11.61 -0.46
N ALA A 84 9.23 12.06 -0.04
CA ALA A 84 9.61 12.07 1.36
C ALA A 84 9.68 13.51 1.89
N MET A 85 8.91 13.81 2.94
CA MET A 85 8.72 15.16 3.47
C MET A 85 9.35 15.23 4.85
N ARG A 86 10.13 16.28 5.12
CA ARG A 86 10.60 16.55 6.48
C ARG A 86 9.41 16.78 7.41
N LEU A 87 9.53 16.38 8.68
CA LEU A 87 8.43 16.55 9.63
C LEU A 87 8.26 18.01 10.05
N GLU A 88 9.38 18.71 10.29
CA GLU A 88 9.45 20.05 10.87
C GLU A 88 8.83 21.15 9.98
N ASP A 89 9.03 21.07 8.66
CA ASP A 89 8.58 22.09 7.70
C ASP A 89 7.91 21.49 6.45
N GLY A 90 7.65 20.18 6.47
CA GLY A 90 6.98 19.47 5.39
C GLY A 90 5.50 19.24 5.63
N VAL A 91 4.87 18.63 4.64
CA VAL A 91 3.42 18.47 4.58
C VAL A 91 3.01 17.01 4.47
N ILE A 92 1.74 16.75 4.80
CA ILE A 92 1.05 15.51 4.47
C ILE A 92 -0.09 15.82 3.50
N THR A 93 -0.24 15.00 2.46
CA THR A 93 -1.31 15.13 1.47
C THR A 93 -2.02 13.80 1.23
N PRO A 94 -3.37 13.75 1.23
CA PRO A 94 -4.11 12.56 0.84
C PRO A 94 -3.84 12.14 -0.62
N GLY A 95 -3.60 13.11 -1.51
CA GLY A 95 -3.30 12.86 -2.92
C GLY A 95 -2.04 12.04 -3.13
N GLY A 96 -1.06 12.15 -2.22
CA GLY A 96 0.20 11.39 -2.22
C GLY A 96 0.12 9.98 -1.63
N ILE A 97 -1.01 9.61 -1.04
CA ILE A 97 -1.26 8.28 -0.46
C ILE A 97 -2.26 7.51 -1.33
N GLY A 98 -3.30 8.20 -1.81
CA GLY A 98 -4.37 7.61 -2.61
C GLY A 98 -5.67 7.40 -1.82
N PHE A 99 -6.74 7.09 -2.55
CA PHE A 99 -8.07 6.90 -1.96
C PHE A 99 -8.19 5.57 -1.22
N ASP A 100 -7.67 4.48 -1.80
CA ASP A 100 -7.64 3.19 -1.12
C ASP A 100 -6.38 3.10 -0.26
N ILE A 101 -6.46 3.69 0.93
CA ILE A 101 -5.39 3.70 1.93
C ILE A 101 -5.06 2.24 2.31
N ASN A 102 -3.77 1.93 2.33
CA ASN A 102 -3.25 0.58 2.54
C ASN A 102 -3.93 -0.46 1.62
N CYS A 103 -4.26 -0.08 0.38
CA CYS A 103 -4.25 -1.08 -0.68
C CYS A 103 -2.86 -1.76 -0.65
N GLY A 104 -2.85 -3.07 -0.79
CA GLY A 104 -1.65 -3.85 -0.55
C GLY A 104 -1.83 -5.30 -0.92
N VAL A 105 -0.72 -6.01 -0.90
CA VAL A 105 -0.61 -7.39 -1.38
C VAL A 105 -0.13 -8.26 -0.24
N ARG A 106 -0.72 -9.45 -0.16
CA ARG A 106 -0.30 -10.51 0.75
C ARG A 106 -0.04 -11.78 -0.04
N LEU A 107 1.09 -12.44 0.22
CA LEU A 107 1.45 -13.69 -0.44
C LEU A 107 1.50 -14.85 0.56
N VAL A 108 0.63 -15.83 0.37
CA VAL A 108 0.54 -17.04 1.20
C VAL A 108 1.18 -18.20 0.46
N LYS A 109 2.18 -18.84 1.07
CA LYS A 109 2.84 -20.03 0.53
C LYS A 109 2.03 -21.27 0.83
N THR A 110 2.24 -22.33 0.07
CA THR A 110 1.72 -23.66 0.36
C THR A 110 2.79 -24.72 0.10
N ASN A 111 2.54 -25.96 0.54
CA ASN A 111 3.33 -27.13 0.15
C ASN A 111 2.75 -27.84 -1.09
N LEU A 112 1.73 -27.26 -1.73
CA LEU A 112 1.14 -27.81 -2.95
C LEU A 112 2.04 -27.46 -4.14
N GLU A 113 2.09 -28.37 -5.11
CA GLU A 113 2.75 -28.16 -6.39
C GLU A 113 1.72 -28.03 -7.52
N LEU A 114 2.17 -27.54 -8.68
CA LEU A 114 1.35 -27.42 -9.89
C LEU A 114 0.57 -28.70 -10.19
N ALA A 115 1.20 -29.87 -10.02
CA ALA A 115 0.58 -31.18 -10.24
C ALA A 115 -0.61 -31.46 -9.31
N ASP A 116 -0.61 -30.92 -8.08
CA ASP A 116 -1.73 -31.03 -7.14
C ASP A 116 -2.88 -30.09 -7.51
N ALA A 117 -2.54 -28.89 -7.99
CA ALA A 117 -3.52 -27.85 -8.30
C ALA A 117 -4.27 -28.09 -9.61
N VAL A 118 -3.58 -28.53 -10.68
CA VAL A 118 -4.16 -28.70 -12.03
C VAL A 118 -5.46 -29.52 -12.04
N PRO A 119 -5.55 -30.68 -11.37
CA PRO A 119 -6.79 -31.48 -11.37
C PRO A 119 -7.98 -30.81 -10.66
N LYS A 120 -7.71 -29.87 -9.74
CA LYS A 120 -8.71 -29.25 -8.85
C LYS A 120 -8.94 -27.77 -9.13
N ILE A 121 -8.19 -27.14 -10.03
CA ILE A 121 -8.14 -25.68 -10.16
C ILE A 121 -9.53 -25.04 -10.36
N LYS A 122 -10.39 -25.66 -11.17
CA LYS A 122 -11.76 -25.16 -11.41
C LYS A 122 -12.61 -25.19 -10.14
N SER A 123 -12.70 -26.36 -9.48
CA SER A 123 -13.49 -26.50 -8.26
C SER A 123 -12.91 -25.69 -7.09
N TRP A 124 -11.58 -25.54 -7.04
CA TRP A 124 -10.90 -24.71 -6.07
C TRP A 124 -11.25 -23.23 -6.25
N ILE A 125 -11.19 -22.69 -7.47
CA ILE A 125 -11.60 -21.32 -7.78
C ILE A 125 -13.08 -21.12 -7.41
N ASP A 126 -13.97 -22.04 -7.80
CA ASP A 126 -15.40 -21.97 -7.47
C ASP A 126 -15.64 -21.96 -5.95
N ARG A 127 -14.85 -22.73 -5.19
CA ARG A 127 -14.90 -22.74 -3.74
C ARG A 127 -14.38 -21.44 -3.13
N LEU A 128 -13.25 -20.92 -3.61
CA LEU A 128 -12.71 -19.64 -3.14
C LEU A 128 -13.69 -18.51 -3.40
N TYR A 129 -14.29 -18.46 -4.59
CA TYR A 129 -15.29 -17.44 -4.93
C TYR A 129 -16.51 -17.48 -4.00
N ARG A 130 -16.92 -18.68 -3.57
CA ARG A 130 -18.03 -18.87 -2.64
C ARG A 130 -17.68 -18.50 -1.20
N ASP A 131 -16.50 -18.91 -0.75
CA ASP A 131 -16.10 -18.84 0.65
C ASP A 131 -15.40 -17.51 1.00
N VAL A 132 -14.91 -16.76 0.00
CA VAL A 132 -14.24 -15.46 0.14
C VAL A 132 -15.10 -14.37 -0.51
N PRO A 133 -15.79 -13.52 0.28
CA PRO A 133 -16.71 -12.53 -0.28
C PRO A 133 -16.01 -11.48 -1.15
N SER A 134 -16.55 -11.27 -2.34
CA SER A 134 -16.04 -10.30 -3.33
C SER A 134 -17.19 -9.52 -3.99
N GLY A 135 -16.86 -8.40 -4.65
CA GLY A 135 -17.82 -7.58 -5.40
C GLY A 135 -18.13 -6.21 -4.79
N LEU A 136 -18.67 -5.31 -5.63
CA LEU A 136 -19.12 -3.97 -5.22
C LEU A 136 -20.31 -4.06 -4.28
N GLY A 137 -20.20 -3.45 -3.10
CA GLY A 137 -21.27 -3.44 -2.10
C GLY A 137 -21.51 -4.79 -1.40
N ALA A 138 -20.68 -5.79 -1.67
CA ALA A 138 -20.70 -7.05 -0.94
C ALA A 138 -20.51 -6.80 0.55
N ARG A 139 -21.26 -7.55 1.36
CA ARG A 139 -21.14 -7.54 2.82
C ARG A 139 -20.33 -8.74 3.27
N GLY A 140 -19.41 -8.54 4.20
CA GLY A 140 -18.64 -9.61 4.82
C GLY A 140 -19.52 -10.46 5.75
N PRO A 141 -19.06 -11.68 6.10
CA PRO A 141 -19.76 -12.52 7.07
C PRO A 141 -19.58 -12.00 8.51
N ILE A 142 -18.60 -11.10 8.69
CA ILE A 142 -18.31 -10.43 9.96
C ILE A 142 -19.33 -9.31 10.15
N GLN A 143 -20.18 -9.46 11.16
CA GLN A 143 -21.14 -8.44 11.57
C GLN A 143 -20.67 -7.77 12.85
N LEU A 144 -20.24 -6.52 12.74
CA LEU A 144 -19.75 -5.72 13.86
C LEU A 144 -20.64 -4.50 14.08
N GLY A 145 -20.77 -4.09 15.34
CA GLY A 145 -21.28 -2.77 15.69
C GLY A 145 -20.19 -1.70 15.53
N ALA A 146 -20.60 -0.42 15.50
CA ALA A 146 -19.67 0.70 15.29
C ALA A 146 -18.51 0.74 16.31
N ASP A 147 -18.76 0.41 17.57
CA ASP A 147 -17.72 0.42 18.61
C ASP A 147 -16.68 -0.67 18.40
N GLU A 148 -17.08 -1.83 17.88
CA GLU A 148 -16.15 -2.91 17.58
C GLU A 148 -15.33 -2.60 16.32
N VAL A 149 -15.94 -1.92 15.34
CA VAL A 149 -15.18 -1.37 14.19
C VAL A 149 -14.12 -0.40 14.67
N ARG A 150 -14.40 0.48 15.64
CA ARG A 150 -13.37 1.39 16.20
C ARG A 150 -12.20 0.62 16.80
N ARG A 151 -12.43 -0.52 17.45
CA ARG A 151 -11.34 -1.39 17.92
C ARG A 151 -10.53 -1.97 16.77
N VAL A 152 -11.18 -2.37 15.67
CA VAL A 152 -10.48 -2.80 14.44
C VAL A 152 -9.57 -1.67 13.92
N LEU A 153 -10.04 -0.42 13.94
CA LEU A 153 -9.26 0.74 13.50
C LEU A 153 -8.01 0.98 14.34
N GLU A 154 -8.02 0.65 15.63
CA GLU A 154 -6.88 0.89 16.54
C GLU A 154 -5.95 -0.33 16.67
N CYS A 155 -6.46 -1.53 16.40
CA CYS A 155 -5.74 -2.79 16.61
C CYS A 155 -5.30 -3.47 15.31
N GLY A 156 -5.90 -3.15 14.16
CA GLY A 156 -5.53 -3.72 12.86
C GLY A 156 -5.60 -5.24 12.80
N ALA A 157 -4.61 -5.88 12.18
CA ALA A 157 -4.58 -7.35 12.06
C ALA A 157 -4.53 -8.07 13.42
N GLU A 158 -4.03 -7.42 14.47
CA GLU A 158 -4.03 -7.99 15.82
C GLU A 158 -5.45 -8.26 16.32
N TRP A 159 -6.41 -7.39 16.00
CA TRP A 159 -7.83 -7.63 16.30
C TRP A 159 -8.31 -8.89 15.60
N ALA A 160 -7.99 -9.05 14.32
CA ALA A 160 -8.44 -10.20 13.52
C ALA A 160 -7.87 -11.50 14.09
N VAL A 161 -6.58 -11.54 14.45
CA VAL A 161 -5.96 -12.71 15.08
C VAL A 161 -6.61 -13.03 16.43
N ARG A 162 -6.88 -12.03 17.29
CA ARG A 162 -7.59 -12.23 18.57
C ARG A 162 -9.02 -12.75 18.38
N ALA A 163 -9.66 -12.37 17.28
CA ALA A 163 -10.99 -12.85 16.90
C ALA A 163 -10.99 -14.23 16.20
N GLY A 164 -9.82 -14.88 16.08
CA GLY A 164 -9.67 -16.23 15.51
C GLY A 164 -9.32 -16.27 14.02
N TYR A 165 -9.06 -15.12 13.39
CA TYR A 165 -8.69 -15.04 11.98
C TYR A 165 -7.18 -15.11 11.80
N GLY A 166 -6.66 -16.33 11.63
CA GLY A 166 -5.25 -16.61 11.34
C GLY A 166 -4.41 -16.72 12.61
N SER A 167 -3.13 -16.38 12.55
CA SER A 167 -2.17 -16.70 13.60
C SER A 167 -1.27 -15.52 13.97
N ARG A 168 -0.61 -15.61 15.13
CA ARG A 168 0.40 -14.62 15.55
C ARG A 168 1.60 -14.55 14.61
N ALA A 169 1.99 -15.66 13.98
CA ALA A 169 3.07 -15.67 12.98
C ALA A 169 2.73 -14.81 11.75
N ASP A 170 1.44 -14.67 11.41
CA ASP A 170 1.02 -13.77 10.33
C ASP A 170 1.34 -12.30 10.67
N LEU A 171 1.23 -11.90 11.94
CA LEU A 171 1.57 -10.54 12.36
C LEU A 171 3.06 -10.26 12.17
N GLU A 172 3.93 -11.22 12.47
CA GLU A 172 5.38 -11.06 12.34
C GLU A 172 5.82 -10.87 10.88
N CYS A 173 5.07 -11.42 9.93
CA CYS A 173 5.30 -11.28 8.49
C CYS A 173 4.41 -10.23 7.82
N THR A 174 3.73 -9.39 8.62
CA THR A 174 2.96 -8.26 8.09
C THR A 174 3.73 -6.96 8.32
N GLU A 175 3.80 -6.10 7.31
CA GLU A 175 4.36 -4.77 7.46
C GLU A 175 3.68 -4.01 8.63
N GLU A 176 4.46 -3.27 9.45
CA GLU A 176 4.02 -2.69 10.75
C GLU A 176 3.45 -3.71 11.75
N ARG A 177 3.75 -5.00 11.56
CA ARG A 177 3.05 -6.10 12.26
C ARG A 177 1.52 -6.02 12.13
N GLY A 178 1.04 -5.40 11.05
CA GLY A 178 -0.38 -5.19 10.76
C GLY A 178 -1.08 -4.15 11.63
N ARG A 179 -0.32 -3.27 12.32
CA ARG A 179 -0.87 -2.23 13.17
C ARG A 179 0.04 -0.99 13.24
N MET A 180 -0.45 0.13 12.73
CA MET A 180 0.12 1.45 13.00
C MET A 180 -0.39 1.99 14.33
N GLU A 181 0.52 2.33 15.23
CA GLU A 181 0.22 2.81 16.59
C GLU A 181 -0.39 4.21 16.62
N ALA A 182 -0.16 5.02 15.59
CA ALA A 182 -0.68 6.37 15.47
C ALA A 182 -2.21 6.43 15.23
N ALA A 183 -2.86 5.29 15.06
CA ALA A 183 -4.29 5.21 14.81
C ALA A 183 -5.11 5.75 16.00
N ASP A 184 -6.03 6.68 15.70
CA ASP A 184 -7.03 7.20 16.63
C ASP A 184 -8.41 7.17 15.97
N ALA A 185 -9.29 6.32 16.48
CA ALA A 185 -10.62 6.14 15.90
C ALA A 185 -11.49 7.42 15.97
N ALA A 186 -11.18 8.37 16.86
CA ALA A 186 -11.86 9.67 16.93
C ALA A 186 -11.51 10.59 15.75
N ALA A 187 -10.42 10.29 15.02
CA ALA A 187 -10.04 10.99 13.80
C ALA A 187 -10.85 10.53 12.57
N VAL A 188 -11.59 9.42 12.67
CA VAL A 188 -12.37 8.84 11.58
C VAL A 188 -13.84 9.26 11.68
N SER A 189 -14.43 9.70 10.56
CA SER A 189 -15.83 10.15 10.54
C SER A 189 -16.81 9.00 10.74
N ALA A 190 -17.99 9.30 11.29
CA ALA A 190 -19.08 8.32 11.42
C ALA A 190 -19.44 7.70 10.05
N ARG A 191 -19.45 8.52 8.99
CA ARG A 191 -19.70 8.07 7.62
C ARG A 191 -18.66 7.06 7.13
N ALA A 192 -17.37 7.26 7.44
CA ALA A 192 -16.33 6.31 7.07
C ALA A 192 -16.49 4.96 7.79
N VAL A 193 -16.83 5.01 9.10
CA VAL A 193 -17.15 3.82 9.89
C VAL A 193 -18.37 3.10 9.31
N GLU A 194 -19.47 3.79 9.04
CA GLU A 194 -20.69 3.21 8.45
C GLU A 194 -20.43 2.54 7.09
N ARG A 195 -19.59 3.14 6.24
CA ARG A 195 -19.22 2.58 4.95
C ARG A 195 -18.32 1.33 5.08
N GLY A 196 -17.37 1.36 6.01
CA GLY A 196 -16.42 0.27 6.22
C GLY A 196 -17.01 -0.94 6.96
N MET A 197 -17.86 -0.68 7.94
CA MET A 197 -18.43 -1.68 8.85
C MET A 197 -18.97 -2.93 8.14
N PRO A 198 -19.81 -2.84 7.09
CA PRO A 198 -20.30 -4.05 6.41
C PRO A 198 -19.26 -4.70 5.48
N GLN A 199 -18.12 -4.08 5.22
CA GLN A 199 -17.14 -4.49 4.19
C GLN A 199 -15.90 -5.16 4.77
N LEU A 200 -15.75 -5.25 6.10
CA LEU A 200 -14.63 -5.96 6.71
C LEU A 200 -14.66 -7.43 6.30
N GLY A 201 -13.53 -7.92 5.79
CA GLY A 201 -13.43 -9.26 5.25
C GLY A 201 -14.06 -9.41 3.87
N THR A 202 -13.86 -8.44 2.99
CA THR A 202 -14.31 -8.52 1.60
C THR A 202 -13.21 -8.08 0.65
N MET A 203 -13.14 -8.72 -0.53
CA MET A 203 -12.15 -8.39 -1.55
C MET A 203 -12.40 -7.01 -2.15
N GLY A 204 -13.65 -6.74 -2.51
CA GLY A 204 -14.03 -5.56 -3.26
C GLY A 204 -14.07 -5.72 -4.76
N SER A 205 -13.63 -4.67 -5.45
CA SER A 205 -13.71 -4.50 -6.91
C SER A 205 -12.50 -3.70 -7.40
N GLY A 206 -12.42 -3.46 -8.71
CA GLY A 206 -11.28 -2.79 -9.33
C GLY A 206 -10.17 -3.79 -9.60
N ASN A 207 -8.93 -3.46 -9.26
CA ASN A 207 -7.78 -4.35 -9.37
C ASN A 207 -7.62 -5.29 -8.16
N HIS A 208 -8.66 -5.50 -7.35
CA HIS A 208 -8.59 -6.37 -6.18
C HIS A 208 -8.93 -7.81 -6.55
N PHE A 209 -8.11 -8.76 -6.09
CA PHE A 209 -8.24 -10.16 -6.43
C PHE A 209 -7.68 -11.09 -5.35
N LEU A 210 -8.09 -12.35 -5.42
CA LEU A 210 -7.39 -13.48 -4.84
C LEU A 210 -7.01 -14.40 -5.99
N GLU A 211 -5.71 -14.62 -6.17
CA GLU A 211 -5.17 -15.46 -7.24
C GLU A 211 -4.44 -16.67 -6.68
N ILE A 212 -4.61 -17.81 -7.35
CA ILE A 212 -3.76 -18.99 -7.19
C ILE A 212 -2.69 -18.87 -8.26
N GLN A 213 -1.44 -18.86 -7.85
CA GLN A 213 -0.29 -18.67 -8.71
C GLN A 213 0.69 -19.82 -8.54
N VAL A 214 1.59 -19.97 -9.52
CA VAL A 214 2.67 -20.95 -9.51
C VAL A 214 3.98 -20.20 -9.63
N VAL A 215 4.95 -20.56 -8.82
CA VAL A 215 6.33 -20.07 -8.96
C VAL A 215 6.93 -20.73 -10.20
N GLU A 216 6.94 -20.02 -11.33
CA GLU A 216 7.46 -20.55 -12.59
C GLU A 216 8.99 -20.59 -12.61
N GLU A 217 9.64 -19.54 -12.10
CA GLU A 217 11.09 -19.37 -12.15
C GLU A 217 11.63 -18.84 -10.81
N VAL A 218 12.81 -19.33 -10.41
CA VAL A 218 13.56 -18.84 -9.26
C VAL A 218 14.87 -18.22 -9.74
N LEU A 219 14.94 -16.89 -9.67
CA LEU A 219 16.10 -16.11 -10.13
C LEU A 219 17.23 -16.04 -9.09
N GLU A 220 16.88 -16.03 -7.80
CA GLU A 220 17.81 -15.93 -6.68
C GLU A 220 17.61 -17.11 -5.72
N PRO A 221 18.26 -18.27 -5.97
CA PRO A 221 17.98 -19.51 -5.23
C PRO A 221 18.20 -19.41 -3.72
N ASP A 222 19.22 -18.68 -3.28
CA ASP A 222 19.54 -18.52 -1.85
C ASP A 222 18.49 -17.68 -1.13
N VAL A 223 18.01 -16.60 -1.77
CA VAL A 223 16.93 -15.75 -1.24
C VAL A 223 15.61 -16.51 -1.24
N ALA A 224 15.29 -17.19 -2.35
CA ALA A 224 14.07 -17.98 -2.48
C ALA A 224 13.99 -19.08 -1.42
N LYS A 225 15.10 -19.76 -1.12
CA LYS A 225 15.16 -20.75 -0.04
C LYS A 225 14.81 -20.14 1.32
N ILE A 226 15.29 -18.93 1.63
CA ILE A 226 14.96 -18.22 2.87
C ILE A 226 13.49 -17.79 2.88
N PHE A 227 12.97 -17.32 1.74
CA PHE A 227 11.55 -17.02 1.58
C PHE A 227 10.68 -18.28 1.57
N GLY A 228 11.26 -19.48 1.41
CA GLY A 228 10.56 -20.75 1.28
C GLY A 228 9.80 -20.87 -0.03
N LEU A 229 10.37 -20.32 -1.10
CA LEU A 229 9.88 -20.39 -2.47
C LEU A 229 10.73 -21.36 -3.30
N TYR A 230 10.07 -22.11 -4.19
CA TYR A 230 10.70 -23.03 -5.13
C TYR A 230 9.85 -23.16 -6.39
N ALA A 231 10.45 -23.54 -7.53
CA ALA A 231 9.73 -23.72 -8.78
C ALA A 231 8.60 -24.76 -8.64
N ASP A 232 7.52 -24.58 -9.40
CA ASP A 232 6.27 -25.36 -9.35
C ASP A 232 5.47 -25.25 -8.05
N GLN A 233 5.96 -24.55 -7.02
CA GLN A 233 5.19 -24.30 -5.81
C GLN A 233 3.95 -23.46 -6.11
N VAL A 234 2.82 -23.86 -5.54
CA VAL A 234 1.58 -23.10 -5.58
C VAL A 234 1.55 -22.09 -4.44
N VAL A 235 1.24 -20.84 -4.75
CA VAL A 235 1.08 -19.74 -3.79
C VAL A 235 -0.26 -19.04 -4.02
N MET A 236 -0.71 -18.28 -3.02
CA MET A 236 -1.93 -17.49 -3.12
C MET A 236 -1.64 -16.01 -2.87
N MET A 237 -1.95 -15.17 -3.85
CA MET A 237 -1.80 -13.73 -3.74
C MET A 237 -3.17 -13.09 -3.44
N ILE A 238 -3.20 -12.22 -2.43
CA ILE A 238 -4.40 -11.50 -2.00
C ILE A 238 -4.11 -10.01 -2.15
N HIS A 239 -4.83 -9.33 -3.04
CA HIS A 239 -4.71 -7.89 -3.28
C HIS A 239 -6.02 -7.18 -2.92
N THR A 240 -6.00 -6.43 -1.82
CA THR A 240 -7.11 -5.56 -1.42
C THR A 240 -6.64 -4.49 -0.42
N GLY A 241 -7.52 -3.56 -0.08
CA GLY A 241 -7.24 -2.44 0.81
C GLY A 241 -8.30 -2.19 1.87
N SER A 242 -8.42 -0.91 2.22
CA SER A 242 -9.28 -0.37 3.28
C SER A 242 -10.75 -0.25 2.89
N ARG A 243 -11.10 -0.65 1.66
CA ARG A 243 -12.47 -0.65 1.14
C ARG A 243 -13.06 0.76 1.15
N GLY A 244 -14.38 0.87 1.35
CA GLY A 244 -15.07 2.15 1.41
C GLY A 244 -14.63 3.05 2.58
N LEU A 245 -13.99 2.49 3.60
CA LEU A 245 -13.53 3.24 4.77
C LEU A 245 -12.40 4.20 4.42
N GLY A 246 -11.29 3.71 3.87
CA GLY A 246 -10.16 4.58 3.53
C GLY A 246 -10.50 5.55 2.40
N HIS A 247 -11.33 5.14 1.44
CA HIS A 247 -11.85 6.07 0.43
C HIS A 247 -12.60 7.24 1.08
N GLN A 248 -13.46 6.97 2.07
CA GLN A 248 -14.18 8.02 2.78
C GLN A 248 -13.23 8.89 3.62
N VAL A 249 -12.27 8.29 4.32
CA VAL A 249 -11.23 9.04 5.05
C VAL A 249 -10.48 10.00 4.11
N CYS A 250 -10.00 9.52 2.96
CA CYS A 250 -9.34 10.37 1.97
C CYS A 250 -10.26 11.50 1.48
N THR A 251 -11.53 11.20 1.18
CA THR A 251 -12.52 12.19 0.74
C THR A 251 -12.77 13.28 1.80
N ASP A 252 -12.92 12.88 3.07
CA ASP A 252 -13.18 13.80 4.17
C ASP A 252 -11.99 14.74 4.36
N TYR A 253 -10.77 14.19 4.39
CA TYR A 253 -9.58 15.00 4.62
C TYR A 253 -9.16 15.83 3.42
N LEU A 254 -9.47 15.47 2.17
CA LEU A 254 -9.27 16.37 1.03
C LEU A 254 -10.00 17.70 1.21
N THR A 255 -11.22 17.67 1.78
CA THR A 255 -11.96 18.88 2.12
C THR A 255 -11.24 19.70 3.20
N THR A 256 -10.79 19.04 4.27
CA THR A 256 -10.00 19.67 5.35
C THR A 256 -8.71 20.30 4.83
N MET A 257 -7.95 19.56 4.01
CA MET A 257 -6.67 20.00 3.46
C MET A 257 -6.84 21.15 2.48
N SER A 258 -7.93 21.17 1.70
CA SER A 258 -8.23 22.29 0.80
C SER A 258 -8.42 23.61 1.58
N ALA A 259 -9.06 23.56 2.74
CA ALA A 259 -9.16 24.72 3.63
C ALA A 259 -7.81 25.06 4.30
N ALA A 260 -7.01 24.04 4.65
CA ALA A 260 -5.70 24.19 5.27
C ALA A 260 -4.70 24.95 4.38
N LEU A 261 -4.77 24.78 3.06
CA LEU A 261 -3.93 25.56 2.11
C LEU A 261 -4.03 27.06 2.37
N LYS A 262 -5.25 27.59 2.49
CA LYS A 262 -5.48 29.01 2.79
C LYS A 262 -5.03 29.39 4.20
N LYS A 263 -5.32 28.55 5.19
CA LYS A 263 -4.95 28.79 6.59
C LYS A 263 -3.44 28.92 6.79
N TYR A 264 -2.66 28.08 6.11
CA TYR A 264 -1.20 28.03 6.26
C TYR A 264 -0.44 28.76 5.15
N GLY A 265 -1.16 29.44 4.23
CA GLY A 265 -0.52 30.19 3.13
C GLY A 265 0.24 29.31 2.14
N ILE A 266 -0.17 28.05 1.98
CA ILE A 266 0.47 27.10 1.07
C ILE A 266 -0.14 27.25 -0.33
N SER A 267 0.71 27.51 -1.32
CA SER A 267 0.35 27.48 -2.73
C SER A 267 0.84 26.20 -3.37
N VAL A 268 -0.05 25.54 -4.11
CA VAL A 268 0.23 24.30 -4.85
C VAL A 268 -0.10 24.50 -6.33
N PRO A 269 0.67 23.88 -7.25
CA PRO A 269 0.43 24.03 -8.70
C PRO A 269 -0.85 23.32 -9.16
N ASP A 270 -1.35 22.37 -8.38
CA ASP A 270 -2.59 21.64 -8.62
C ASP A 270 -3.41 21.54 -7.32
N ARG A 271 -4.72 21.78 -7.39
CA ARG A 271 -5.63 21.66 -6.24
C ARG A 271 -5.71 20.24 -5.69
N GLN A 272 -5.45 19.23 -6.52
CA GLN A 272 -5.40 17.83 -6.10
C GLN A 272 -4.23 17.53 -5.14
N LEU A 273 -3.26 18.44 -5.02
CA LEU A 273 -2.18 18.42 -4.03
C LEU A 273 -2.54 19.11 -2.71
N ALA A 274 -3.84 19.25 -2.40
CA ALA A 274 -4.29 19.76 -1.12
C ALA A 274 -3.56 19.07 0.05
N CYS A 275 -3.00 19.87 0.94
CA CYS A 275 -2.13 19.41 2.01
C CYS A 275 -2.20 20.32 3.25
N ALA A 276 -1.63 19.85 4.35
CA ALA A 276 -1.36 20.63 5.55
C ALA A 276 0.06 20.32 6.07
N PRO A 277 0.69 21.24 6.83
CA PRO A 277 1.94 20.94 7.52
C PRO A 277 1.79 19.67 8.36
N PHE A 278 2.79 18.79 8.36
CA PHE A 278 2.68 17.48 9.01
C PHE A 278 2.34 17.63 10.50
N GLU A 279 3.03 18.53 11.20
CA GLU A 279 2.82 18.79 12.64
C GLU A 279 1.56 19.63 12.96
N SER A 280 0.82 20.11 11.95
CA SER A 280 -0.43 20.84 12.22
C SER A 280 -1.53 19.93 12.79
N PRO A 281 -2.53 20.49 13.50
CA PRO A 281 -3.69 19.73 13.94
C PRO A 281 -4.39 18.97 12.81
N GLU A 282 -4.53 19.57 11.63
CA GLU A 282 -5.12 18.92 10.45
C GLU A 282 -4.24 17.78 9.91
N GLY A 283 -2.92 17.99 9.86
CA GLY A 283 -1.94 17.01 9.42
C GLY A 283 -1.90 15.79 10.32
N GLN A 284 -1.76 15.98 11.63
CA GLN A 284 -1.74 14.89 12.62
C GLN A 284 -3.06 14.12 12.66
N ARG A 285 -4.20 14.83 12.58
CA ARG A 285 -5.51 14.18 12.58
C ARG A 285 -5.71 13.34 11.32
N TYR A 286 -5.26 13.80 10.16
CA TYR A 286 -5.27 12.98 8.95
C TYR A 286 -4.34 11.78 9.07
N PHE A 287 -3.12 11.95 9.58
CA PHE A 287 -2.19 10.85 9.77
C PHE A 287 -2.77 9.75 10.67
N ALA A 288 -3.42 10.13 11.77
CA ALA A 288 -4.11 9.19 12.65
C ALA A 288 -5.29 8.49 11.97
N ALA A 289 -6.12 9.22 11.20
CA ALA A 289 -7.23 8.63 10.45
C ALA A 289 -6.76 7.70 9.33
N MET A 290 -5.64 8.03 8.69
CA MET A 290 -4.99 7.21 7.67
C MET A 290 -4.40 5.94 8.29
N ALA A 291 -3.76 6.03 9.47
CA ALA A 291 -3.34 4.87 10.25
C ALA A 291 -4.52 3.96 10.64
N CYS A 292 -5.67 4.53 11.01
CA CYS A 292 -6.90 3.74 11.22
C CYS A 292 -7.37 3.00 9.97
N ALA A 293 -7.37 3.67 8.80
CA ALA A 293 -7.73 3.03 7.54
C ALA A 293 -6.71 1.95 7.14
N ALA A 294 -5.43 2.15 7.44
CA ALA A 294 -4.39 1.15 7.24
C ALA A 294 -4.61 -0.08 8.12
N ASN A 295 -4.90 0.12 9.40
CA ASN A 295 -5.25 -0.95 10.33
C ASN A 295 -6.48 -1.74 9.86
N PHE A 296 -7.52 -1.05 9.38
CA PHE A 296 -8.69 -1.69 8.80
C PHE A 296 -8.34 -2.58 7.60
N ALA A 297 -7.46 -2.11 6.71
CA ALA A 297 -7.02 -2.89 5.54
C ALA A 297 -6.21 -4.14 5.94
N TRP A 298 -5.30 -4.04 6.93
CA TRP A 298 -4.59 -5.22 7.44
C TRP A 298 -5.52 -6.22 8.11
N ALA A 299 -6.50 -5.75 8.90
CA ALA A 299 -7.54 -6.62 9.44
C ALA A 299 -8.34 -7.31 8.32
N ASN A 300 -8.68 -6.56 7.26
CA ASN A 300 -9.38 -7.09 6.09
C ASN A 300 -8.57 -8.21 5.41
N ARG A 301 -7.30 -7.97 5.07
CA ARG A 301 -6.41 -8.99 4.48
C ARG A 301 -6.21 -10.19 5.40
N GLN A 302 -6.11 -9.98 6.71
CA GLN A 302 -6.00 -11.04 7.71
C GLN A 302 -7.24 -11.96 7.72
N CYS A 303 -8.45 -11.39 7.71
CA CYS A 303 -9.70 -12.16 7.61
C CYS A 303 -9.81 -12.93 6.29
N ILE A 304 -9.48 -12.28 5.16
CA ILE A 304 -9.51 -12.92 3.84
C ILE A 304 -8.49 -14.06 3.76
N THR A 305 -7.30 -13.88 4.32
CA THR A 305 -6.28 -14.94 4.41
C THR A 305 -6.81 -16.16 5.16
N HIS A 306 -7.50 -15.93 6.27
CA HIS A 306 -8.11 -17.01 7.04
C HIS A 306 -9.12 -17.80 6.19
N TRP A 307 -10.04 -17.14 5.50
CA TRP A 307 -11.01 -17.86 4.66
C TRP A 307 -10.39 -18.51 3.44
N ALA A 308 -9.40 -17.88 2.82
CA ALA A 308 -8.64 -18.47 1.72
C ALA A 308 -7.97 -19.79 2.14
N ARG A 309 -7.37 -19.82 3.35
CA ARG A 309 -6.83 -21.04 3.97
C ARG A 309 -7.90 -22.09 4.21
N GLN A 310 -9.02 -21.71 4.80
CA GLN A 310 -10.12 -22.63 5.10
C GLN A 310 -10.77 -23.21 3.84
N ALA A 311 -10.97 -22.39 2.81
CA ALA A 311 -11.50 -22.80 1.52
C ALA A 311 -10.56 -23.80 0.83
N THR A 312 -9.26 -23.49 0.81
CA THR A 312 -8.24 -24.37 0.24
C THR A 312 -8.16 -25.69 0.99
N ALA A 313 -8.08 -25.66 2.32
CA ALA A 313 -8.08 -26.87 3.15
C ALA A 313 -9.29 -27.78 2.87
N ARG A 314 -10.49 -27.20 2.72
CA ARG A 314 -11.70 -27.94 2.35
C ARG A 314 -11.63 -28.56 0.95
N GLU A 315 -11.04 -27.87 -0.03
CA GLU A 315 -10.91 -28.39 -1.40
C GLU A 315 -9.99 -29.61 -1.48
N PHE A 316 -8.91 -29.58 -0.71
CA PHE A 316 -7.92 -30.64 -0.67
C PHE A 316 -8.19 -31.69 0.41
N GLY A 317 -9.28 -31.57 1.18
CA GLY A 317 -9.63 -32.50 2.25
C GLY A 317 -8.56 -32.56 3.35
N SER A 318 -7.94 -31.42 3.65
CA SER A 318 -6.77 -31.29 4.53
C SER A 318 -6.98 -30.18 5.57
N THR A 319 -5.91 -29.78 6.26
CA THR A 319 -5.87 -28.60 7.14
C THR A 319 -4.93 -27.55 6.57
N PRO A 320 -5.11 -26.25 6.86
CA PRO A 320 -4.16 -25.22 6.44
C PRO A 320 -2.72 -25.52 6.87
N GLU A 321 -2.55 -26.09 8.07
CA GLU A 321 -1.25 -26.47 8.63
C GLU A 321 -0.60 -27.61 7.85
N SER A 322 -1.36 -28.67 7.53
CA SER A 322 -0.86 -29.79 6.71
C SER A 322 -0.52 -29.38 5.29
N LEU A 323 -1.20 -28.36 4.75
CA LEU A 323 -0.91 -27.76 3.44
C LEU A 323 0.22 -26.71 3.49
N GLY A 324 0.85 -26.49 4.66
CA GLY A 324 1.95 -25.53 4.80
C GLY A 324 1.55 -24.07 4.54
N MET A 325 0.28 -23.71 4.76
CA MET A 325 -0.27 -22.41 4.36
C MET A 325 0.21 -21.23 5.22
N THR A 326 1.45 -20.83 5.04
CA THR A 326 2.14 -19.80 5.83
C THR A 326 2.21 -18.48 5.07
N LEU A 327 2.12 -17.37 5.80
CA LEU A 327 2.29 -16.04 5.20
C LEU A 327 3.78 -15.83 4.88
N LEU A 328 4.10 -15.54 3.61
CA LEU A 328 5.43 -15.03 3.26
C LEU A 328 5.55 -13.58 3.73
N TYR A 329 4.74 -12.69 3.16
CA TYR A 329 4.75 -11.28 3.55
C TYR A 329 3.46 -10.55 3.16
N ASP A 330 3.16 -9.45 3.85
CA ASP A 330 2.09 -8.51 3.56
C ASP A 330 2.66 -7.09 3.49
N VAL A 331 2.55 -6.46 2.32
CA VAL A 331 3.13 -5.15 2.01
C VAL A 331 2.05 -4.20 1.49
N CYS A 332 2.13 -2.94 1.90
CA CYS A 332 1.25 -1.86 1.44
C CYS A 332 1.88 -1.11 0.26
N HIS A 333 1.04 -0.55 -0.62
CA HIS A 333 1.51 0.32 -1.71
C HIS A 333 0.85 1.70 -1.80
N ASN A 334 -0.10 1.99 -0.91
CA ASN A 334 -0.76 3.30 -0.76
C ASN A 334 -0.71 3.72 0.71
N ILE A 335 0.35 4.40 1.14
CA ILE A 335 0.56 4.72 2.55
C ILE A 335 1.41 5.97 2.72
N ALA A 336 1.36 6.60 3.90
CA ALA A 336 2.44 7.45 4.37
C ALA A 336 3.02 6.91 5.67
N LYS A 337 4.34 6.94 5.82
CA LYS A 337 5.03 6.39 6.99
C LYS A 337 6.10 7.32 7.50
N ILE A 338 6.33 7.27 8.81
CA ILE A 338 7.45 7.98 9.42
C ILE A 338 8.64 7.04 9.42
N GLU A 339 9.63 7.35 8.61
CA GLU A 339 10.81 6.50 8.39
C GLU A 339 12.09 7.31 8.58
N GLU A 340 13.15 6.63 8.99
CA GLU A 340 14.49 7.22 9.09
C GLU A 340 15.26 7.00 7.80
N HIS A 341 15.70 8.09 7.18
CA HIS A 341 16.48 8.09 5.93
C HIS A 341 17.66 9.05 6.03
N SER A 342 18.73 8.77 5.26
CA SER A 342 19.85 9.71 5.12
C SER A 342 19.50 10.80 4.11
N VAL A 343 19.52 12.06 4.54
CA VAL A 343 19.32 13.25 3.70
C VAL A 343 20.46 14.21 3.99
N ASP A 344 21.22 14.58 2.96
CA ASP A 344 22.44 15.40 3.07
C ASP A 344 23.43 14.84 4.11
N ASP A 345 23.68 13.52 4.03
CA ASP A 345 24.55 12.75 4.92
C ASP A 345 24.15 12.79 6.41
N ARG A 346 22.89 13.12 6.69
CA ARG A 346 22.32 13.12 8.04
C ARG A 346 21.08 12.26 8.11
N LEU A 347 21.03 11.41 9.13
CA LEU A 347 19.83 10.66 9.48
C LEU A 347 18.71 11.63 9.89
N ARG A 348 17.56 11.52 9.23
CA ARG A 348 16.37 12.32 9.50
C ARG A 348 15.13 11.45 9.47
N LYS A 349 14.17 11.76 10.33
CA LYS A 349 12.80 11.23 10.24
C LYS A 349 12.03 11.99 9.18
N LEU A 350 11.40 11.26 8.27
CA LEU A 350 10.64 11.79 7.14
C LEU A 350 9.25 11.15 7.11
N CYS A 351 8.25 11.91 6.66
CA CYS A 351 6.96 11.38 6.27
C CYS A 351 7.05 10.98 4.79
N VAL A 352 7.15 9.68 4.52
CA VAL A 352 7.31 9.10 3.19
C VAL A 352 5.95 8.70 2.65
N HIS A 353 5.46 9.45 1.67
CA HIS A 353 4.27 9.15 0.87
C HIS A 353 4.62 8.14 -0.22
N ARG A 354 3.85 7.07 -0.31
CA ARG A 354 3.88 6.10 -1.39
C ARG A 354 2.48 5.89 -1.94
N LYS A 355 2.34 5.98 -3.26
CA LYS A 355 1.08 5.74 -3.96
C LYS A 355 1.34 4.88 -5.18
N GLY A 356 0.87 3.64 -5.14
CA GLY A 356 1.29 2.59 -6.07
C GLY A 356 2.79 2.29 -5.98
N ALA A 357 3.39 2.41 -4.80
CA ALA A 357 4.81 2.10 -4.59
C ALA A 357 5.01 1.39 -3.25
N THR A 358 5.87 0.37 -3.21
CA THR A 358 6.09 -0.45 -2.02
C THR A 358 7.31 0.00 -1.22
N ARG A 359 7.32 -0.33 0.06
CA ARG A 359 8.53 -0.25 0.89
C ARG A 359 9.44 -1.42 0.55
N ALA A 360 10.74 -1.16 0.40
CA ALA A 360 11.75 -2.16 0.06
C ALA A 360 12.98 -2.01 0.97
N PHE A 361 12.84 -2.31 2.26
CA PHE A 361 13.95 -2.16 3.19
C PHE A 361 15.09 -3.14 2.90
N PRO A 362 16.35 -2.69 3.07
CA PRO A 362 17.53 -3.49 2.73
C PRO A 362 17.77 -4.63 3.73
N PRO A 363 18.66 -5.58 3.38
CA PRO A 363 19.23 -6.51 4.35
C PRO A 363 19.76 -5.80 5.61
N GLY A 364 19.58 -6.43 6.75
CA GLY A 364 19.99 -5.92 8.07
C GLY A 364 19.02 -4.93 8.71
N HIS A 365 18.01 -4.42 7.99
CA HIS A 365 17.12 -3.41 8.55
C HIS A 365 16.27 -3.95 9.72
N PRO A 366 16.18 -3.24 10.87
CA PRO A 366 15.55 -3.77 12.08
C PRO A 366 14.04 -4.03 11.95
N GLU A 367 13.36 -3.29 11.07
CA GLU A 367 11.93 -3.50 10.80
C GLU A 367 11.64 -4.70 9.87
N VAL A 368 12.65 -5.26 9.20
CA VAL A 368 12.46 -6.49 8.42
C VAL A 368 12.31 -7.65 9.41
N PRO A 369 11.34 -8.57 9.19
CA PRO A 369 11.16 -9.73 10.06
C PRO A 369 12.46 -10.51 10.22
N ALA A 370 12.69 -11.06 11.41
CA ALA A 370 13.92 -11.80 11.70
C ALA A 370 14.20 -12.92 10.69
N ALA A 371 13.17 -13.58 10.17
CA ALA A 371 13.29 -14.64 9.17
C ALA A 371 13.85 -14.16 7.81
N TYR A 372 13.71 -12.87 7.48
CA TYR A 372 14.09 -12.31 6.18
C TYR A 372 15.21 -11.27 6.28
N ARG A 373 15.60 -10.89 7.50
CA ARG A 373 16.50 -9.76 7.74
C ARG A 373 17.83 -9.89 6.99
N ASP A 374 18.37 -11.08 6.84
CA ASP A 374 19.66 -11.29 6.18
C ASP A 374 19.61 -11.08 4.66
N VAL A 375 18.42 -11.14 4.05
CA VAL A 375 18.21 -10.98 2.61
C VAL A 375 17.36 -9.76 2.22
N GLY A 376 16.79 -9.07 3.21
CA GLY A 376 15.99 -7.87 3.01
C GLY A 376 14.48 -8.14 2.99
N GLN A 377 13.71 -7.08 2.80
CA GLN A 377 12.25 -7.15 2.81
C GLN A 377 11.72 -7.88 1.56
N PRO A 378 10.77 -8.84 1.69
CA PRO A 378 10.04 -9.36 0.54
C PRO A 378 9.22 -8.26 -0.15
N VAL A 379 9.34 -8.15 -1.48
CA VAL A 379 8.59 -7.22 -2.35
C VAL A 379 8.07 -7.98 -3.56
#